data_AF-A0A7M7N773-F1
#
_entry.id   AF-A0A7M7N773-F1
#
_cell.length_a   1.000
_cell.length_b   1.000
_cell.length_c   1.000
_cell.angle_alpha   90.00
_cell.angle_beta   90.00
_cell.angle_gamma   90.00
#
_symmetry.space_group_name_H-M   'P 1'
#
loop_
_entity.id
_entity.type
_entity.pdbx_description
1 polymer ?
#
loop_
_entity_poly.entity_id
_entity_poly.type
_entity_poly.pdbx_seq_one_letter_code
_entity_poly.pdbx_strand_id
1 'polypeptide(L)'
;MENTSQLHFDYFTIEATEIDGKSLETGTETRRGQEVYNIPFHHRAIVASVLIGLTLIGLLGNILVIIAVVVAKKLRTITNILVVNLAFADLVTCLCIPFQVVGLLSQTEGYPLHDFVCATVAGVAVTCICCSSSTLVVIAIVRWYVITKFVRGQRGIHSPKKLATVVAIIWIGSAALTVVPTLLGMGTLGYSQYYSLSTSINRLIPGTSVFTLYSIVLLPANSAVSPIIYGFKHPNFQLDLADCRIQELGSGIFRNLTLLTYLSLAENFIKIIPEKAFQDLQNLRTLKLNFNSITVIEKELFSRIPSLKYLSLQNNQISTIDPFTLIPTSLNVLIIANNPFTCTCQLEWFRELLDKMNTTIYQRSETRCSSTSFKSLKNQTIWSFHPKDYCGVNIYLIIGVSLAIVTVLSLSVLVYLKRWWLNHKLFLLKLAIFGYQEIIENQGHVDYEYQLNLMFREDDEWWINDCMKPFLQGRMPHLEHIVWGDSGLHPGSFYLNAIYDVIENSFKTVLLLSNQSVEDTWFMTKLRMAVEHMNDTKLEKVILIFLEDIDDDHLPYLVRLLLSRNKPYLLWVDDDEDGQELFWAQFQKSMRANRKMNNVIPV
;
A
#
# COMPACT_ATOMS: atom_id res chain seq x y z
N MET A 1 14.61 -17.42 -62.95
CA MET A 1 13.31 -17.13 -63.61
C MET A 1 12.26 -17.15 -62.52
N GLU A 2 11.31 -16.22 -62.58
CA GLU A 2 10.31 -15.86 -61.54
C GLU A 2 10.88 -15.17 -60.30
N ASN A 3 10.25 -14.16 -59.68
CA ASN A 3 9.16 -13.25 -60.04
C ASN A 3 9.10 -12.17 -58.93
N THR A 4 8.30 -11.11 -59.14
CA THR A 4 7.77 -10.11 -58.18
C THR A 4 8.74 -9.05 -57.62
N SER A 5 8.43 -7.77 -57.44
CA SER A 5 7.46 -6.77 -57.95
C SER A 5 7.57 -5.60 -56.95
N GLN A 6 7.78 -4.35 -57.37
CA GLN A 6 7.61 -3.20 -56.47
C GLN A 6 7.01 -2.00 -57.21
N LEU A 7 5.88 -1.55 -56.68
CA LEU A 7 4.99 -0.52 -57.21
C LEU A 7 5.56 0.90 -57.07
N HIS A 8 5.16 1.71 -58.04
CA HIS A 8 5.40 3.13 -58.28
C HIS A 8 4.30 3.98 -57.60
N PHE A 9 4.63 5.18 -57.13
CA PHE A 9 3.65 6.24 -56.83
C PHE A 9 4.24 7.62 -57.19
N ASP A 10 3.36 8.45 -57.78
CA ASP A 10 3.62 9.59 -58.66
C ASP A 10 4.08 10.89 -57.98
N TYR A 11 4.84 11.69 -58.73
CA TYR A 11 5.07 13.12 -58.48
C TYR A 11 4.33 13.96 -59.53
N PHE A 12 3.54 14.94 -59.06
CA PHE A 12 2.82 15.93 -59.85
C PHE A 12 3.76 17.02 -60.38
N THR A 13 3.74 17.28 -61.69
CA THR A 13 4.26 18.45 -62.39
C THR A 13 3.18 19.52 -62.56
N ILE A 14 3.53 20.80 -62.50
CA ILE A 14 2.69 21.91 -62.99
C ILE A 14 3.52 22.80 -63.91
N GLU A 15 2.98 23.03 -65.11
CA GLU A 15 3.51 23.75 -66.27
C GLU A 15 3.44 25.28 -66.13
N ALA A 16 4.29 25.97 -66.90
CA ALA A 16 4.29 27.42 -67.09
C ALA A 16 3.31 27.82 -68.20
N THR A 17 2.56 28.91 -67.99
CA THR A 17 1.75 29.55 -69.04
C THR A 17 2.31 30.92 -69.40
N GLU A 18 2.54 31.08 -70.70
CA GLU A 18 2.96 32.25 -71.47
C GLU A 18 1.76 33.20 -71.70
N ILE A 19 1.99 34.53 -71.74
CA ILE A 19 1.04 35.51 -72.28
C ILE A 19 1.80 36.48 -73.20
N ASP A 20 1.30 36.56 -74.43
CA ASP A 20 1.74 37.32 -75.61
C ASP A 20 1.53 38.85 -75.53
N GLY A 21 2.36 39.60 -76.30
CA GLY A 21 1.82 40.54 -77.30
C GLY A 21 2.11 42.06 -77.21
N LYS A 22 3.06 42.50 -78.05
CA LYS A 22 3.09 43.72 -78.92
C LYS A 22 3.52 45.13 -78.42
N SER A 23 4.70 45.51 -78.95
CA SER A 23 5.04 46.66 -79.83
C SER A 23 5.34 48.07 -79.30
N LEU A 24 6.56 48.53 -79.66
CA LEU A 24 6.98 49.88 -80.15
C LEU A 24 6.93 51.05 -79.12
N GLU A 25 7.91 51.94 -78.90
CA GLU A 25 8.96 52.52 -79.75
C GLU A 25 10.09 53.18 -78.91
N THR A 26 11.26 53.26 -79.54
CA THR A 26 12.35 54.26 -79.41
C THR A 26 13.18 54.31 -78.13
N GLY A 27 14.46 53.99 -78.34
CA GLY A 27 15.49 54.03 -77.31
C GLY A 27 15.98 55.44 -76.99
N THR A 28 16.58 55.53 -75.82
CA THR A 28 17.78 56.33 -75.54
C THR A 28 18.57 55.57 -74.47
N GLU A 29 19.79 55.17 -74.81
CA GLU A 29 20.76 54.66 -73.85
C GLU A 29 20.97 55.69 -72.73
N THR A 30 20.63 55.32 -71.49
CA THR A 30 21.21 55.95 -70.30
C THR A 30 21.30 54.92 -69.18
N ARG A 31 22.55 54.62 -68.78
CA ARG A 31 23.00 54.02 -67.51
C ARG A 31 21.99 53.14 -66.75
N ARG A 32 22.17 51.81 -66.79
CA ARG A 32 21.63 50.93 -65.74
C ARG A 32 22.77 50.43 -64.86
N GLY A 33 22.97 51.12 -63.74
CA GLY A 33 23.74 50.58 -62.62
C GLY A 33 23.11 49.29 -62.14
N GLN A 34 23.93 48.34 -61.70
CA GLN A 34 23.45 47.16 -60.98
C GLN A 34 22.66 47.64 -59.75
N GLU A 35 21.34 47.51 -59.79
CA GLU A 35 20.49 47.73 -58.61
C GLU A 35 20.85 46.65 -57.57
N VAL A 36 21.61 47.06 -56.56
CA VAL A 36 21.87 46.25 -55.38
C VAL A 36 20.53 46.08 -54.66
N TYR A 37 19.99 44.86 -54.64
CA TYR A 37 18.75 44.53 -53.93
C TYR A 37 18.92 44.81 -52.43
N ASN A 38 18.42 45.96 -51.99
CA ASN A 38 18.45 46.36 -50.60
C ASN A 38 17.23 45.76 -49.88
N ILE A 39 17.48 44.91 -48.88
CA ILE A 39 16.42 44.34 -48.03
C ILE A 39 15.60 45.49 -47.40
N PRO A 40 14.26 45.48 -47.39
CA PRO A 40 13.47 46.57 -46.82
C PRO A 40 13.79 46.82 -45.34
N PHE A 41 13.79 48.09 -44.90
CA PHE A 41 14.14 48.49 -43.52
C PHE A 41 13.34 47.71 -42.46
N HIS A 42 12.04 47.46 -42.69
CA HIS A 42 11.20 46.69 -41.79
C HIS A 42 11.74 45.28 -41.50
N HIS A 43 12.31 44.59 -42.51
CA HIS A 43 12.87 43.26 -42.31
C HIS A 43 14.18 43.33 -41.50
N ARG A 44 15.01 44.34 -41.75
CA ARG A 44 16.25 44.59 -40.98
C ARG A 44 15.95 44.93 -39.52
N ALA A 45 14.91 45.73 -39.27
CA ALA A 45 14.46 46.10 -37.93
C ALA A 45 13.92 44.89 -37.14
N ILE A 46 13.24 43.96 -37.81
CA ILE A 46 12.79 42.70 -37.20
C ILE A 46 14.01 41.85 -36.81
N VAL A 47 14.98 41.66 -37.71
CA VAL A 47 16.21 40.90 -37.44
C VAL A 47 17.01 41.55 -36.30
N ALA A 48 17.15 42.88 -36.31
CA ALA A 48 17.78 43.64 -35.23
C ALA A 48 17.12 43.41 -33.87
N SER A 49 15.78 43.45 -33.81
CA SER A 49 15.02 43.21 -32.58
C SER A 49 15.25 41.80 -32.03
N VAL A 50 15.27 40.78 -32.90
CA VAL A 50 15.55 39.39 -32.53
C VAL A 50 16.99 39.26 -32.01
N LEU A 51 17.97 39.85 -32.68
CA LEU A 51 19.38 39.80 -32.29
C LEU A 51 19.63 40.48 -30.93
N ILE A 52 18.97 41.61 -30.65
CA ILE A 52 19.03 42.26 -29.33
C ILE A 52 18.51 41.30 -28.24
N GLY A 53 17.35 40.66 -28.47
CA GLY A 53 16.78 39.68 -27.53
C GLY A 53 17.70 38.48 -27.28
N LEU A 54 18.29 37.94 -28.34
CA LEU A 54 19.26 36.84 -28.25
C LEU A 54 20.56 37.24 -27.53
N THR A 55 20.96 38.50 -27.61
CA THR A 55 22.16 38.99 -26.92
C THR A 55 22.01 38.90 -25.40
N LEU A 56 20.88 39.32 -24.84
CA LEU A 56 20.64 39.25 -23.40
C LEU A 56 20.64 37.80 -22.88
N ILE A 57 19.97 36.92 -23.62
CA ILE A 57 19.90 35.48 -23.30
C ILE A 57 21.29 34.85 -23.38
N GLY A 58 22.04 35.15 -24.46
CA GLY A 58 23.36 34.61 -24.70
C GLY A 58 24.40 35.09 -23.68
N LEU A 59 24.38 36.38 -23.30
CA LEU A 59 25.28 36.90 -22.26
C LEU A 59 25.03 36.22 -20.91
N LEU A 60 23.78 36.20 -20.44
CA LEU A 60 23.43 35.59 -19.16
C LEU A 60 23.70 34.08 -19.15
N GLY A 61 23.28 33.38 -20.20
CA GLY A 61 23.44 31.92 -20.32
C GLY A 61 24.90 31.50 -20.34
N ASN A 62 25.73 32.15 -21.16
CA ASN A 62 27.14 31.79 -21.28
C ASN A 62 27.94 32.15 -20.02
N ILE A 63 27.67 33.30 -19.37
CA ILE A 63 28.29 33.66 -18.08
C ILE A 63 27.94 32.60 -17.02
N LEU A 64 26.68 32.19 -16.94
CA LEU A 64 26.23 31.17 -15.98
C LEU A 64 26.93 29.83 -16.21
N VAL A 65 27.08 29.39 -17.46
CA VAL A 65 27.80 28.15 -17.81
C VAL A 65 29.26 28.21 -17.37
N ILE A 66 29.94 29.33 -17.63
CA ILE A 66 31.34 29.52 -17.22
C ILE A 66 31.45 29.49 -15.69
N ILE A 67 30.59 30.23 -14.97
CA ILE A 67 30.57 30.25 -13.50
C ILE A 67 30.29 28.85 -12.93
N ALA A 68 29.31 28.14 -13.46
CA ALA A 68 28.92 26.82 -12.97
C ALA A 68 30.09 25.81 -13.03
N VAL A 69 30.82 25.78 -14.15
CA VAL A 69 31.96 24.87 -14.32
C VAL A 69 33.17 25.30 -13.49
N VAL A 70 33.41 26.60 -13.34
CA VAL A 70 34.52 27.13 -12.53
C VAL A 70 34.26 26.86 -11.04
N VAL A 71 33.06 27.11 -10.53
CA VAL A 71 32.72 26.96 -9.11
C VAL A 71 32.60 25.48 -8.72
N ALA A 72 31.92 24.66 -9.52
CA ALA A 72 31.68 23.26 -9.18
C ALA A 72 32.87 22.37 -9.58
N LYS A 73 33.71 22.00 -8.61
CA LYS A 73 34.84 21.07 -8.83
C LYS A 73 34.41 19.76 -9.51
N LYS A 74 33.21 19.24 -9.22
CA LYS A 74 32.63 18.02 -9.84
C LYS A 74 32.36 18.17 -11.34
N LEU A 75 32.17 19.40 -11.83
CA LEU A 75 31.89 19.69 -13.24
C LEU A 75 33.16 19.95 -14.05
N ARG A 76 34.37 19.93 -13.46
CA ARG A 76 35.63 20.19 -14.16
C ARG A 76 36.13 18.97 -14.96
N THR A 77 35.32 18.49 -15.89
CA THR A 77 35.68 17.42 -16.84
C THR A 77 36.17 18.01 -18.17
N ILE A 78 36.85 17.22 -18.99
CA ILE A 78 37.39 17.67 -20.30
C ILE A 78 36.28 18.20 -21.21
N THR A 79 35.19 17.45 -21.32
CA THR A 79 34.02 17.84 -22.10
C THR A 79 33.46 19.17 -21.60
N ASN A 80 33.44 19.38 -20.29
CA ASN A 80 32.93 20.62 -19.70
C ASN A 80 33.91 21.79 -19.85
N ILE A 81 35.23 21.55 -19.92
CA ILE A 81 36.21 22.60 -20.24
C ILE A 81 36.07 23.03 -21.71
N LEU A 82 35.79 22.10 -22.63
CA LEU A 82 35.46 22.44 -24.02
C LEU A 82 34.13 23.20 -24.12
N VAL A 83 33.14 22.88 -23.27
CA VAL A 83 31.90 23.66 -23.14
C VAL A 83 32.17 25.07 -22.60
N VAL A 84 33.14 25.25 -21.69
CA VAL A 84 33.58 26.59 -21.25
C VAL A 84 34.24 27.36 -22.40
N ASN A 85 35.06 26.71 -23.24
CA ASN A 85 35.63 27.34 -24.44
C ASN A 85 34.53 27.78 -25.43
N LEU A 86 33.53 26.93 -25.65
CA LEU A 86 32.36 27.23 -26.47
C LEU A 86 31.57 28.42 -25.91
N ALA A 87 31.25 28.39 -24.62
CA ALA A 87 30.54 29.47 -23.95
C ALA A 87 31.32 30.79 -23.99
N PHE A 88 32.65 30.74 -23.89
CA PHE A 88 33.49 31.94 -24.02
C PHE A 88 33.47 32.51 -25.45
N ALA A 89 33.56 31.67 -26.48
CA ALA A 89 33.44 32.11 -27.88
C ALA A 89 32.04 32.71 -28.16
N ASP A 90 30.98 32.06 -27.70
CA ASP A 90 29.61 32.54 -27.87
C ASP A 90 29.35 33.83 -27.07
N LEU A 91 29.96 33.99 -25.89
CA LEU A 91 29.93 35.23 -25.12
C LEU A 91 30.55 36.40 -25.90
N VAL A 92 31.72 36.20 -26.50
CA VAL A 92 32.40 37.21 -27.32
C VAL A 92 31.58 37.53 -28.57
N THR A 93 30.95 36.54 -29.20
CA THR A 93 30.00 36.77 -30.31
C THR A 93 28.81 37.62 -29.84
N CYS A 94 28.21 37.34 -28.69
CA CYS A 94 27.11 38.15 -28.14
C CYS A 94 27.54 39.60 -27.88
N LEU A 95 28.77 39.84 -27.43
CA LEU A 95 29.31 41.20 -27.26
C LEU A 95 29.49 41.95 -28.59
N CYS A 96 29.64 41.22 -29.71
CA CYS A 96 29.73 41.81 -31.04
C CYS A 96 28.36 42.17 -31.65
N ILE A 97 27.27 41.53 -31.21
CA ILE A 97 25.92 41.70 -31.80
C ILE A 97 25.39 43.15 -31.72
N PRO A 98 25.56 43.92 -30.62
CA PRO A 98 25.12 45.32 -30.58
C PRO A 98 25.73 46.17 -31.68
N PHE A 99 27.02 45.95 -32.00
CA PHE A 99 27.70 46.63 -33.10
C PHE A 99 27.16 46.19 -34.47
N GLN A 100 26.72 44.94 -34.60
CA GLN A 100 26.05 44.45 -35.82
C GLN A 100 24.66 45.07 -36.01
N VAL A 101 23.90 45.21 -34.93
CA VAL A 101 22.56 45.84 -34.93
C VAL A 101 22.60 47.30 -35.36
N VAL A 102 23.66 48.02 -34.97
CA VAL A 102 23.92 49.39 -35.42
C VAL A 102 24.01 49.49 -36.95
N GLY A 103 24.55 48.46 -37.63
CA GLY A 103 24.54 48.38 -39.09
C GLY A 103 23.16 48.10 -39.67
N LEU A 104 22.40 47.18 -39.07
CA LEU A 104 21.05 46.81 -39.52
C LEU A 104 20.04 47.96 -39.41
N LEU A 105 20.19 48.80 -38.38
CA LEU A 105 19.34 49.97 -38.15
C LEU A 105 19.85 51.24 -38.85
N SER A 106 21.00 51.17 -39.54
CA SER A 106 21.53 52.31 -40.29
C SER A 106 20.59 52.66 -41.44
N GLN A 107 20.17 53.92 -41.47
CA GLN A 107 19.39 54.49 -42.58
C GLN A 107 20.30 55.11 -43.66
N THR A 108 21.61 55.19 -43.40
CA THR A 108 22.60 55.66 -44.36
C THR A 108 23.17 54.48 -45.15
N GLU A 109 23.68 54.71 -46.36
CA GLU A 109 24.29 53.68 -47.21
C GLU A 109 25.63 53.11 -46.68
N GLY A 110 26.06 53.54 -45.48
CA GLY A 110 27.29 53.17 -44.82
C GLY A 110 27.11 52.77 -43.35
N TYR A 111 28.18 52.23 -42.77
CA TYR A 111 28.20 51.88 -41.35
C TYR A 111 28.38 53.16 -40.52
N PRO A 112 27.58 53.37 -39.46
CA PRO A 112 27.57 54.64 -38.73
C PRO A 112 28.73 54.82 -37.73
N LEU A 113 29.57 53.79 -37.52
CA LEU A 113 30.80 53.87 -36.72
C LEU A 113 32.04 53.77 -37.64
N HIS A 114 33.21 54.05 -37.09
CA HIS A 114 34.48 54.02 -37.84
C HIS A 114 34.75 52.66 -38.50
N ASP A 115 35.27 52.66 -39.73
CA ASP A 115 35.52 51.44 -40.53
C ASP A 115 36.42 50.42 -39.82
N PHE A 116 37.36 50.90 -39.03
CA PHE A 116 38.19 50.05 -38.16
C PHE A 116 37.37 49.22 -37.16
N VAL A 117 36.33 49.81 -36.56
CA VAL A 117 35.43 49.12 -35.62
C VAL A 117 34.64 48.06 -36.36
N CYS A 118 34.11 48.40 -37.54
CA CYS A 118 33.41 47.48 -38.43
C CYS A 118 34.26 46.25 -38.80
N ALA A 119 35.49 46.48 -39.28
CA ALA A 119 36.42 45.42 -39.66
C ALA A 119 36.83 44.54 -38.47
N THR A 120 37.04 45.15 -37.29
CA THR A 120 37.38 44.43 -36.06
C THR A 120 36.22 43.56 -35.58
N VAL A 121 35.01 44.10 -35.53
CA VAL A 121 33.79 43.37 -35.15
C VAL A 121 33.53 42.21 -36.11
N ALA A 122 33.70 42.43 -37.42
CA ALA A 122 33.60 41.38 -38.43
C ALA A 122 34.63 40.26 -38.20
N GLY A 123 35.91 40.61 -37.99
CA GLY A 123 36.97 39.64 -37.76
C GLY A 123 36.79 38.83 -36.48
N VAL A 124 36.42 39.48 -35.37
CA VAL A 124 36.16 38.83 -34.09
C VAL A 124 34.95 37.91 -34.17
N ALA A 125 33.84 38.36 -34.76
CA ALA A 125 32.63 37.56 -34.90
C ALA A 125 32.88 36.30 -35.73
N VAL A 126 33.53 36.43 -36.90
CA VAL A 126 33.86 35.28 -37.75
C VAL A 126 34.80 34.31 -37.04
N THR A 127 35.84 34.81 -36.38
CA THR A 127 36.78 33.98 -35.60
C THR A 127 36.06 33.21 -34.49
N CYS A 128 35.15 33.84 -33.76
CA CYS A 128 34.39 33.20 -32.69
C CYS A 128 33.43 32.14 -33.22
N ILE A 129 32.75 32.38 -34.34
CA ILE A 129 31.86 31.37 -34.96
C ILE A 129 32.65 30.16 -35.44
N CYS A 130 33.83 30.36 -36.05
CA CYS A 130 34.75 29.28 -36.42
C CYS A 130 35.26 28.50 -35.20
N CYS A 131 35.54 29.20 -34.10
CA CYS A 131 35.96 28.60 -32.83
C CYS A 131 34.85 27.74 -32.23
N SER A 132 33.61 28.25 -32.16
CA SER A 132 32.44 27.51 -31.65
C SER A 132 32.18 26.26 -32.49
N SER A 133 32.20 26.39 -33.81
CA SER A 133 31.99 25.26 -34.74
C SER A 133 33.06 24.18 -34.59
N SER A 134 34.33 24.56 -34.53
CA SER A 134 35.45 23.64 -34.34
C SER A 134 35.42 22.98 -32.96
N THR A 135 34.99 23.72 -31.93
CA THR A 135 34.83 23.20 -30.57
C THR A 135 33.74 22.12 -30.52
N LEU A 136 32.62 22.31 -31.22
CA LEU A 136 31.56 21.29 -31.31
C LEU A 136 32.04 20.00 -31.99
N VAL A 137 32.83 20.11 -33.08
CA VAL A 137 33.45 18.94 -33.74
C VAL A 137 34.34 18.19 -32.76
N VAL A 138 35.19 18.89 -32.02
CA VAL A 138 36.10 18.28 -31.03
C VAL A 138 35.32 17.64 -29.88
N ILE A 139 34.24 18.26 -29.38
CA ILE A 139 33.35 17.66 -28.37
C ILE A 139 32.75 16.35 -28.90
N ALA A 140 32.31 16.32 -30.15
CA ALA A 140 31.76 15.12 -30.78
C ALA A 140 32.80 14.00 -30.90
N ILE A 141 34.03 14.31 -31.34
CA ILE A 141 35.14 13.35 -31.45
C ILE A 141 35.52 12.80 -30.06
N VAL A 142 35.64 13.67 -29.05
CA VAL A 142 35.98 13.27 -27.68
C VAL A 142 34.90 12.36 -27.11
N ARG A 143 33.62 12.69 -27.31
CA ARG A 143 32.50 11.82 -26.89
C ARG A 143 32.54 10.47 -27.59
N TRP A 144 32.72 10.44 -28.91
CA TRP A 144 32.84 9.21 -29.68
C TRP A 144 34.00 8.33 -29.17
N TYR A 145 35.18 8.92 -28.93
CA TYR A 145 36.35 8.20 -28.45
C TYR A 145 36.10 7.58 -27.06
N VAL A 146 35.50 8.34 -26.14
CA VAL A 146 35.17 7.86 -24.79
C VAL A 146 34.15 6.71 -24.83
N ILE A 147 33.14 6.80 -25.70
CA ILE A 147 32.11 5.78 -25.84
C ILE A 147 32.68 4.49 -26.47
N THR A 148 33.55 4.62 -27.48
CA THR A 148 34.06 3.46 -28.24
C THR A 148 35.23 2.73 -27.58
N LYS A 149 36.01 3.40 -26.71
CA LYS A 149 37.17 2.79 -26.03
C LYS A 149 36.99 2.75 -24.51
N PHE A 150 35.99 2.00 -24.06
CA PHE A 150 35.63 1.89 -22.64
C PHE A 150 36.65 1.09 -21.79
N VAL A 151 37.47 0.21 -22.37
CA VAL A 151 38.20 -0.84 -21.59
C VAL A 151 39.71 -0.62 -21.42
N ARG A 152 40.37 0.26 -22.19
CA ARG A 152 41.81 0.56 -22.00
C ARG A 152 41.99 1.92 -21.33
N GLY A 153 42.13 1.90 -20.01
CA GLY A 153 42.78 2.90 -19.16
C GLY A 153 42.65 4.37 -19.56
N GLN A 154 41.83 5.11 -18.82
CA GLN A 154 41.60 6.57 -18.88
C GLN A 154 42.85 7.48 -18.67
N ARG A 155 44.08 7.07 -19.01
CA ARG A 155 45.32 7.81 -18.65
C ARG A 155 46.03 8.55 -19.78
N GLY A 156 45.62 8.41 -21.05
CA GLY A 156 46.38 9.00 -22.18
C GLY A 156 46.00 10.44 -22.58
N ILE A 157 44.70 10.74 -22.66
CA ILE A 157 44.16 11.99 -23.22
C ILE A 157 43.90 13.06 -22.14
N HIS A 158 43.91 12.68 -20.85
CA HIS A 158 43.37 13.50 -19.77
C HIS A 158 44.35 14.49 -19.12
N SER A 159 45.50 14.80 -19.75
CA SER A 159 46.41 15.81 -19.20
C SER A 159 45.91 17.23 -19.49
N PRO A 160 45.80 18.12 -18.49
CA PRO A 160 45.36 19.51 -18.69
C PRO A 160 46.26 20.25 -19.69
N LYS A 161 47.54 19.86 -19.81
CA LYS A 161 48.48 20.42 -20.80
C LYS A 161 48.04 20.11 -22.24
N LYS A 162 47.63 18.87 -22.52
CA LYS A 162 47.16 18.47 -23.86
C LYS A 162 45.85 19.15 -24.23
N LEU A 163 44.96 19.34 -23.26
CA LEU A 163 43.70 20.04 -23.47
C LEU A 163 43.90 21.53 -23.75
N ALA A 164 44.80 22.20 -23.02
CA ALA A 164 45.19 23.57 -23.33
C ALA A 164 45.78 23.70 -24.73
N THR A 165 46.58 22.71 -25.18
CA THR A 165 47.09 22.66 -26.56
C THR A 165 45.95 22.52 -27.58
N VAL A 166 44.95 21.67 -27.33
CA VAL A 166 43.78 21.52 -28.22
C VAL A 166 43.00 22.82 -28.33
N VAL A 167 42.73 23.50 -27.22
CA VAL A 167 42.05 24.81 -27.22
C VAL A 167 42.88 25.85 -27.99
N ALA A 168 44.20 25.90 -27.78
CA ALA A 168 45.07 26.80 -28.52
C ALA A 168 45.06 26.52 -30.03
N ILE A 169 45.07 25.25 -30.46
CA ILE A 169 44.95 24.85 -31.86
C ILE A 169 43.62 25.34 -32.46
N ILE A 170 42.51 25.20 -31.72
CA ILE A 170 41.19 25.67 -32.17
C ILE A 170 41.21 27.18 -32.41
N TRP A 171 41.73 27.97 -31.47
CA TRP A 171 41.78 29.43 -31.60
C TRP A 171 42.72 29.90 -32.71
N ILE A 172 43.93 29.33 -32.78
CA ILE A 172 44.91 29.66 -33.83
C ILE A 172 44.35 29.28 -35.20
N GLY A 173 43.76 28.09 -35.33
CA GLY A 173 43.12 27.65 -36.57
C GLY A 173 41.97 28.56 -36.99
N SER A 174 41.11 28.95 -36.05
CA SER A 174 39.97 29.84 -36.31
C SER A 174 40.39 31.25 -36.72
N ALA A 175 41.45 31.78 -36.09
CA ALA A 175 42.02 33.08 -36.47
C ALA A 175 42.72 33.01 -37.84
N ALA A 176 43.49 31.94 -38.10
CA ALA A 176 44.14 31.73 -39.38
C ALA A 176 43.12 31.62 -40.54
N LEU A 177 42.00 30.92 -40.32
CA LEU A 177 40.90 30.85 -41.28
C LEU A 177 40.29 32.21 -41.61
N THR A 178 40.37 33.18 -40.71
CA THR A 178 39.87 34.55 -40.92
C THR A 178 40.92 35.46 -41.58
N VAL A 179 42.20 35.31 -41.21
CA VAL A 179 43.29 36.20 -41.63
C VAL A 179 43.93 35.78 -42.96
N VAL A 180 44.12 34.48 -43.22
CA VAL A 180 44.79 34.01 -44.45
C VAL A 180 44.05 34.44 -45.73
N PRO A 181 42.72 34.35 -45.84
CA PRO A 181 42.00 34.74 -47.06
C PRO A 181 42.04 36.23 -47.33
N THR A 182 42.10 37.05 -46.27
CA THR A 182 42.21 38.50 -46.38
C THR A 182 43.61 38.92 -46.82
N LEU A 183 44.65 38.22 -46.34
CA LEU A 183 46.03 38.39 -46.79
C LEU A 183 46.26 37.94 -48.24
N LEU A 184 45.58 36.88 -48.69
CA LEU A 184 45.63 36.39 -50.07
C LEU A 184 44.78 37.22 -51.05
N GLY A 185 44.12 38.29 -50.59
CA GLY A 185 43.32 39.19 -51.42
C GLY A 185 41.98 38.61 -51.89
N MET A 186 41.55 37.47 -51.36
CA MET A 186 40.30 36.79 -51.75
C MET A 186 39.05 37.47 -51.16
N GLY A 187 39.20 38.25 -50.09
CA GLY A 187 38.10 38.99 -49.46
C GLY A 187 38.59 40.09 -48.52
N THR A 188 37.67 40.94 -48.06
CA THR A 188 37.95 42.04 -47.12
C THR A 188 36.99 42.04 -45.95
N LEU A 189 37.44 42.44 -44.75
CA LEU A 189 36.58 42.66 -43.59
C LEU A 189 36.01 44.08 -43.65
N GLY A 190 34.69 44.22 -43.61
CA GLY A 190 34.05 45.53 -43.68
C GLY A 190 32.53 45.46 -43.75
N TYR A 191 31.91 46.61 -44.01
CA TYR A 191 30.46 46.72 -44.06
C TYR A 191 29.93 46.20 -45.40
N SER A 192 29.08 45.19 -45.36
CA SER A 192 28.41 44.67 -46.54
C SER A 192 27.07 45.36 -46.73
N GLN A 193 26.91 46.15 -47.80
CA GLN A 193 25.62 46.78 -48.13
C GLN A 193 24.50 45.76 -48.34
N TYR A 194 24.83 44.62 -48.96
CA TYR A 194 23.90 43.52 -49.21
C TYR A 194 23.26 42.94 -47.93
N TYR A 195 24.06 42.67 -46.89
CA TYR A 195 23.59 42.12 -45.61
C TYR A 195 23.29 43.21 -44.57
N SER A 196 23.68 44.45 -44.82
CA SER A 196 23.63 45.58 -43.87
C SER A 196 24.32 45.28 -42.53
N LEU A 197 25.45 44.56 -42.59
CA LEU A 197 26.18 44.03 -41.44
C LEU A 197 27.70 44.12 -41.67
N SER A 198 28.45 44.11 -40.57
CA SER A 198 29.92 44.03 -40.61
C SER A 198 30.33 42.56 -40.81
N THR A 199 30.90 42.21 -41.96
CA THR A 199 31.19 40.80 -42.29
C THR A 199 32.43 40.67 -43.21
N SER A 200 32.80 39.43 -43.51
CA SER A 200 33.78 39.11 -44.55
C SER A 200 33.12 39.21 -45.92
N ILE A 201 33.54 40.18 -46.73
CA ILE A 201 33.04 40.42 -48.08
C ILE A 201 33.90 39.63 -49.07
N ASN A 202 33.28 38.72 -49.82
CA ASN A 202 33.95 37.96 -50.88
C ASN A 202 34.09 38.83 -52.14
N ARG A 203 35.31 38.95 -52.68
CA ARG A 203 35.55 39.71 -53.92
C ARG A 203 35.31 38.89 -55.19
N LEU A 204 35.28 37.55 -55.11
CA LEU A 204 35.07 36.67 -56.28
C LEU A 204 33.58 36.43 -56.60
N ILE A 205 32.70 36.40 -55.60
CA ILE A 205 31.26 36.09 -55.79
C ILE A 205 30.42 37.12 -55.01
N PRO A 206 29.82 38.11 -55.70
CA PRO A 206 28.95 39.11 -55.07
C PRO A 206 27.76 38.45 -54.37
N GLY A 207 27.42 38.91 -53.16
CA GLY A 207 26.31 38.34 -52.37
C GLY A 207 26.64 37.03 -51.65
N THR A 208 27.92 36.63 -51.62
CA THR A 208 28.40 35.59 -50.70
C THR A 208 29.40 36.18 -49.72
N SER A 209 29.31 35.77 -48.46
CA SER A 209 30.38 35.99 -47.50
C SER A 209 31.46 34.91 -47.68
N VAL A 210 32.72 35.20 -47.37
CA VAL A 210 33.76 34.15 -47.36
C VAL A 210 33.36 33.02 -46.39
N PHE A 211 32.62 33.37 -45.33
CA PHE A 211 31.96 32.48 -44.38
C PHE A 211 30.96 31.46 -44.99
N THR A 212 30.27 31.78 -46.08
CA THR A 212 29.34 30.83 -46.73
C THR A 212 30.08 29.70 -47.42
N LEU A 213 31.27 29.94 -47.96
CA LEU A 213 32.16 28.90 -48.51
C LEU A 213 32.77 28.03 -47.40
N TYR A 214 33.09 28.61 -46.24
CA TYR A 214 33.56 27.86 -45.07
C TYR A 214 32.50 26.94 -44.46
N SER A 215 31.24 27.39 -44.47
CA SER A 215 30.10 26.61 -44.01
C SER A 215 29.89 25.35 -44.87
N ILE A 216 30.18 25.41 -46.17
CA ILE A 216 30.11 24.26 -47.09
C ILE A 216 31.15 23.18 -46.76
N VAL A 217 32.27 23.51 -46.08
CA VAL A 217 33.30 22.54 -45.69
C VAL A 217 33.08 21.99 -44.27
N LEU A 218 32.62 22.83 -43.33
CA LEU A 218 32.43 22.46 -41.92
C LEU A 218 31.05 21.85 -41.61
N LEU A 219 29.99 22.27 -42.30
CA LEU A 219 28.65 21.69 -42.12
C LEU A 219 28.60 20.20 -42.51
N PRO A 220 29.23 19.74 -43.61
CA PRO A 220 29.35 18.31 -43.91
C PRO A 220 30.17 17.54 -42.90
N ALA A 221 31.20 18.14 -42.29
CA ALA A 221 31.96 17.48 -41.23
C ALA A 221 31.10 17.26 -39.98
N ASN A 222 30.31 18.27 -39.56
CA ASN A 222 29.34 18.14 -38.47
C ASN A 222 28.17 17.20 -38.82
N SER A 223 27.68 17.24 -40.07
CA SER A 223 26.58 16.41 -40.56
C SER A 223 27.01 15.01 -41.03
N ALA A 224 28.31 14.71 -41.13
CA ALA A 224 28.82 13.35 -41.30
C ALA A 224 29.13 12.71 -39.93
N VAL A 225 29.63 13.50 -38.98
CA VAL A 225 29.89 13.01 -37.61
C VAL A 225 28.58 12.74 -36.85
N SER A 226 27.53 13.54 -37.06
CA SER A 226 26.24 13.35 -36.39
C SER A 226 25.53 12.04 -36.80
N PRO A 227 25.38 11.66 -38.08
CA PRO A 227 24.83 10.37 -38.51
C PRO A 227 25.80 9.21 -38.33
N ILE A 228 27.10 9.41 -38.17
CA ILE A 228 27.98 8.32 -37.71
C ILE A 228 27.73 8.07 -36.21
N ILE A 229 27.53 9.11 -35.40
CA ILE A 229 27.21 8.99 -33.96
C ILE A 229 25.77 8.51 -33.70
N TYR A 230 24.78 8.98 -34.48
CA TYR A 230 23.37 8.56 -34.42
C TYR A 230 23.06 7.32 -35.29
N GLY A 231 23.86 7.04 -36.33
CA GLY A 231 23.78 5.83 -37.15
C GLY A 231 24.41 4.62 -36.47
N PHE A 232 25.20 4.82 -35.41
CA PHE A 232 25.39 3.85 -34.32
C PHE A 232 24.21 3.85 -33.33
N LYS A 233 22.98 4.09 -33.81
CA LYS A 233 21.77 3.48 -33.23
C LYS A 233 21.93 1.97 -33.41
N HIS A 234 22.76 1.36 -32.57
CA HIS A 234 23.05 -0.06 -32.56
C HIS A 234 21.69 -0.79 -32.53
N PRO A 235 21.29 -1.46 -33.62
CA PRO A 235 20.02 -2.20 -33.62
C PRO A 235 20.04 -3.37 -32.64
N ASN A 236 21.19 -3.63 -32.00
CA ASN A 236 21.36 -4.56 -30.91
C ASN A 236 22.40 -4.00 -29.94
N PHE A 237 22.01 -3.18 -28.97
CA PHE A 237 22.88 -2.89 -27.84
C PHE A 237 23.00 -4.20 -27.04
N GLN A 238 24.19 -4.78 -27.01
CA GLN A 238 24.49 -6.03 -26.31
C GLN A 238 25.48 -5.73 -25.18
N LEU A 239 25.17 -6.22 -23.98
CA LEU A 239 26.02 -6.07 -22.81
C LEU A 239 26.43 -7.46 -22.34
N ASP A 240 27.72 -7.76 -22.48
CA ASP A 240 28.31 -9.00 -22.00
C ASP A 240 29.17 -8.69 -20.77
N LEU A 241 28.74 -9.22 -19.63
CA LEU A 241 29.38 -9.14 -18.32
C LEU A 241 29.65 -10.55 -17.80
N ALA A 242 29.83 -11.53 -18.70
CA ALA A 242 30.21 -12.88 -18.31
C ALA A 242 31.62 -12.90 -17.69
N ASP A 243 31.84 -13.80 -16.73
CA ASP A 243 33.14 -13.99 -16.05
C ASP A 243 33.76 -12.70 -15.48
N CYS A 244 32.93 -11.84 -14.89
CA CYS A 244 33.35 -10.58 -14.29
C CYS A 244 33.50 -10.66 -12.76
N ARG A 245 33.36 -11.87 -12.18
CA ARG A 245 33.37 -12.13 -10.73
C ARG A 245 32.38 -11.28 -9.93
N ILE A 246 31.26 -10.91 -10.55
CA ILE A 246 30.22 -10.09 -9.93
C ILE A 246 29.52 -10.90 -8.84
N GLN A 247 29.44 -10.35 -7.63
CA GLN A 247 28.76 -11.01 -6.49
C GLN A 247 27.37 -10.42 -6.22
N GLU A 248 27.21 -9.12 -6.44
CA GLU A 248 25.98 -8.38 -6.14
C GLU A 248 25.63 -7.44 -7.29
N LEU A 249 24.33 -7.34 -7.58
CA LEU A 249 23.78 -6.38 -8.51
C LEU A 249 23.06 -5.27 -7.73
N GLY A 250 23.37 -4.01 -8.02
CA GLY A 250 22.64 -2.88 -7.44
C GLY A 250 21.24 -2.74 -8.04
N SER A 251 20.28 -2.27 -7.25
CA SER A 251 18.94 -1.92 -7.74
C SER A 251 19.05 -0.83 -8.82
N GLY A 252 18.51 -1.09 -10.01
CA GLY A 252 18.56 -0.14 -11.13
C GLY A 252 19.95 0.05 -11.75
N ILE A 253 20.87 -0.90 -11.61
CA ILE A 253 22.17 -0.84 -12.29
C ILE A 253 22.06 -0.74 -13.82
N PHE A 254 20.96 -1.25 -14.38
CA PHE A 254 20.64 -1.20 -15.81
C PHE A 254 19.59 -0.13 -16.16
N ARG A 255 19.40 0.87 -15.29
CA ARG A 255 18.41 1.94 -15.50
C ARG A 255 18.67 2.68 -16.82
N ASN A 256 17.59 3.04 -17.52
CA ASN A 256 17.61 3.72 -18.82
C ASN A 256 18.26 2.95 -19.99
N LEU A 257 18.65 1.68 -19.83
CA LEU A 257 19.18 0.85 -20.93
C LEU A 257 18.04 0.27 -21.80
N THR A 258 17.12 1.13 -22.25
CA THR A 258 15.89 0.73 -22.95
C THR A 258 16.13 0.08 -24.32
N LEU A 259 17.30 0.30 -24.93
CA LEU A 259 17.69 -0.27 -26.23
C LEU A 259 18.44 -1.60 -26.11
N LEU A 260 18.70 -2.10 -24.89
CA LEU A 260 19.45 -3.33 -24.66
C LEU A 260 18.66 -4.55 -25.16
N THR A 261 19.24 -5.35 -26.05
CA THR A 261 18.61 -6.57 -26.60
C THR A 261 19.26 -7.86 -26.10
N TYR A 262 20.52 -7.81 -25.65
CA TYR A 262 21.26 -8.94 -25.08
C TYR A 262 21.95 -8.53 -23.79
N LEU A 263 21.74 -9.32 -22.73
CA LEU A 263 22.44 -9.19 -21.46
C LEU A 263 23.00 -10.55 -21.05
N SER A 264 24.32 -10.64 -20.92
CA SER A 264 24.96 -11.79 -20.29
C SER A 264 25.59 -11.41 -18.96
N LEU A 265 25.20 -12.15 -17.94
CA LEU A 265 25.76 -12.13 -16.58
C LEU A 265 26.23 -13.54 -16.21
N ALA A 266 26.55 -14.36 -17.22
CA ALA A 266 26.93 -15.75 -17.02
C ALA A 266 28.26 -15.89 -16.26
N GLU A 267 28.49 -17.02 -15.60
CA GLU A 267 29.80 -17.32 -14.97
C GLU A 267 30.23 -16.25 -13.94
N ASN A 268 29.28 -15.76 -13.16
CA ASN A 268 29.53 -14.84 -12.05
C ASN A 268 29.20 -15.53 -10.72
N PHE A 269 29.28 -14.79 -9.62
CA PHE A 269 29.00 -15.29 -8.26
C PHE A 269 27.72 -14.66 -7.69
N ILE A 270 26.76 -14.31 -8.55
CA ILE A 270 25.54 -13.61 -8.16
C ILE A 270 24.66 -14.57 -7.36
N LYS A 271 24.26 -14.14 -6.16
CA LYS A 271 23.35 -14.90 -5.28
C LYS A 271 21.91 -14.42 -5.31
N ILE A 272 21.71 -13.11 -5.41
CA ILE A 272 20.41 -12.46 -5.35
C ILE A 272 20.35 -11.41 -6.46
N ILE A 273 19.22 -11.38 -7.19
CA ILE A 273 18.93 -10.34 -8.18
C ILE A 273 17.83 -9.46 -7.60
N PRO A 274 18.05 -8.15 -7.42
CA PRO A 274 17.02 -7.25 -6.92
C PRO A 274 15.80 -7.21 -7.83
N GLU A 275 14.60 -7.09 -7.25
CA GLU A 275 13.30 -7.00 -7.94
C GLU A 275 13.30 -6.03 -9.13
N LYS A 276 13.95 -4.87 -8.99
CA LYS A 276 13.98 -3.79 -10.00
C LYS A 276 15.25 -3.77 -10.86
N ALA A 277 16.03 -4.85 -10.87
CA ALA A 277 17.27 -4.90 -11.65
C ALA A 277 17.02 -4.71 -13.16
N PHE A 278 15.92 -5.28 -13.69
CA PHE A 278 15.62 -5.30 -15.12
C PHE A 278 14.45 -4.38 -15.54
N GLN A 279 14.03 -3.47 -14.66
CA GLN A 279 12.78 -2.69 -14.81
C GLN A 279 12.67 -1.89 -16.12
N ASP A 280 13.79 -1.37 -16.65
CA ASP A 280 13.79 -0.50 -17.84
C ASP A 280 14.19 -1.24 -19.13
N LEU A 281 14.42 -2.55 -19.08
CA LEU A 281 14.97 -3.35 -20.18
C LEU A 281 13.90 -3.86 -21.17
N GLN A 282 13.00 -2.98 -21.62
CA GLN A 282 11.78 -3.34 -22.35
C GLN A 282 12.03 -4.08 -23.69
N ASN A 283 13.18 -3.84 -24.32
CA ASN A 283 13.56 -4.45 -25.60
C ASN A 283 14.48 -5.67 -25.44
N LEU A 284 14.73 -6.13 -24.20
CA LEU A 284 15.62 -7.25 -23.94
C LEU A 284 15.05 -8.54 -24.54
N ARG A 285 15.85 -9.22 -25.36
CA ARG A 285 15.48 -10.47 -26.04
C ARG A 285 16.22 -11.67 -25.48
N THR A 286 17.46 -11.49 -25.04
CA THR A 286 18.31 -12.57 -24.52
C THR A 286 18.86 -12.20 -23.15
N LEU A 287 18.59 -13.05 -22.16
CA LEU A 287 19.13 -12.93 -20.81
C LEU A 287 19.85 -14.23 -20.42
N LYS A 288 21.15 -14.13 -20.14
CA LYS A 288 21.99 -15.25 -19.67
C LYS A 288 22.40 -15.02 -18.22
N LEU A 289 21.95 -15.88 -17.33
CA LEU A 289 22.24 -15.91 -15.89
C LEU A 289 22.85 -17.25 -15.46
N ASN A 290 23.34 -18.04 -16.42
CA ASN A 290 23.88 -19.37 -16.20
C ASN A 290 25.20 -19.37 -15.43
N PHE A 291 25.50 -20.46 -14.72
CA PHE A 291 26.69 -20.60 -13.88
C PHE A 291 26.83 -19.44 -12.89
N ASN A 292 25.77 -19.19 -12.12
CA ASN A 292 25.79 -18.29 -10.98
C ASN A 292 25.45 -19.07 -9.70
N SER A 293 25.26 -18.37 -8.59
CA SER A 293 24.85 -18.98 -7.31
C SER A 293 23.46 -18.49 -6.89
N ILE A 294 22.56 -18.25 -7.85
CA ILE A 294 21.24 -17.67 -7.59
C ILE A 294 20.40 -18.67 -6.81
N THR A 295 19.88 -18.25 -5.65
CA THR A 295 19.05 -19.10 -4.78
C THR A 295 17.56 -18.80 -4.91
N VAL A 296 17.20 -17.53 -5.11
CA VAL A 296 15.82 -17.03 -5.13
C VAL A 296 15.65 -16.08 -6.32
N ILE A 297 14.51 -16.21 -7.01
CA ILE A 297 14.06 -15.25 -8.02
C ILE A 297 12.96 -14.41 -7.38
N GLU A 298 13.18 -13.09 -7.32
CA GLU A 298 12.22 -12.15 -6.74
C GLU A 298 10.91 -12.08 -7.54
N LYS A 299 9.83 -11.74 -6.84
CA LYS A 299 8.50 -11.53 -7.46
C LYS A 299 8.59 -10.43 -8.51
N GLU A 300 7.81 -10.54 -9.57
CA GLU A 300 7.71 -9.56 -10.65
C GLU A 300 9.03 -9.21 -11.37
N LEU A 301 10.14 -9.93 -11.14
CA LEU A 301 11.46 -9.63 -11.69
C LEU A 301 11.45 -9.51 -13.22
N PHE A 302 10.63 -10.34 -13.89
CA PHE A 302 10.52 -10.35 -15.35
C PHE A 302 9.30 -9.59 -15.90
N SER A 303 8.50 -8.97 -15.04
CA SER A 303 7.23 -8.31 -15.41
C SER A 303 7.42 -7.16 -16.42
N ARG A 304 8.58 -6.48 -16.38
CA ARG A 304 8.89 -5.29 -17.19
C ARG A 304 9.77 -5.57 -18.41
N ILE A 305 10.01 -6.84 -18.73
CA ILE A 305 10.77 -7.26 -19.93
C ILE A 305 9.92 -8.15 -20.86
N PRO A 306 8.79 -7.65 -21.39
CA PRO A 306 7.83 -8.45 -22.15
C PRO A 306 8.38 -8.99 -23.48
N SER A 307 9.51 -8.48 -23.96
CA SER A 307 10.12 -8.87 -25.24
C SER A 307 11.10 -10.05 -25.13
N LEU A 308 11.27 -10.65 -23.94
CA LEU A 308 12.29 -11.66 -23.70
C LEU A 308 11.97 -12.98 -24.42
N LYS A 309 12.91 -13.45 -25.25
CA LYS A 309 12.77 -14.67 -26.05
C LYS A 309 13.65 -15.83 -25.56
N TYR A 310 14.79 -15.52 -24.94
CA TYR A 310 15.77 -16.51 -24.47
C TYR A 310 16.15 -16.21 -23.03
N LEU A 311 15.99 -17.21 -22.15
CA LEU A 311 16.39 -17.15 -20.75
C LEU A 311 17.20 -18.39 -20.37
N SER A 312 18.40 -18.19 -19.86
CA SER A 312 19.23 -19.25 -19.30
C SER A 312 19.51 -19.04 -17.83
N LEU A 313 19.08 -19.99 -17.01
CA LEU A 313 19.24 -20.06 -15.55
C LEU A 313 19.98 -21.35 -15.14
N GLN A 314 20.55 -22.09 -16.09
CA GLN A 314 21.24 -23.35 -15.81
C GLN A 314 22.41 -23.20 -14.83
N ASN A 315 22.71 -24.25 -14.08
CA ASN A 315 23.80 -24.27 -13.10
C ASN A 315 23.69 -23.10 -12.11
N ASN A 316 22.57 -23.05 -11.38
CA ASN A 316 22.33 -22.15 -10.26
C ASN A 316 21.88 -22.98 -9.03
N GLN A 317 21.48 -22.31 -7.95
CA GLN A 317 21.01 -22.94 -6.71
C GLN A 317 19.51 -22.71 -6.50
N ILE A 318 18.74 -22.60 -7.59
CA ILE A 318 17.31 -22.30 -7.53
C ILE A 318 16.57 -23.56 -7.06
N SER A 319 15.86 -23.43 -5.94
CA SER A 319 15.09 -24.53 -5.34
C SER A 319 13.60 -24.43 -5.65
N THR A 320 13.02 -23.23 -5.62
CA THR A 320 11.62 -22.97 -5.96
C THR A 320 11.51 -21.68 -6.77
N ILE A 321 10.40 -21.52 -7.48
CA ILE A 321 10.05 -20.30 -8.21
C ILE A 321 8.66 -19.90 -7.73
N ASP A 322 8.45 -18.61 -7.46
CA ASP A 322 7.18 -18.07 -6.97
C ASP A 322 6.21 -17.79 -8.13
N PRO A 323 4.89 -18.07 -8.01
CA PRO A 323 3.90 -17.79 -9.05
C PRO A 323 3.90 -16.34 -9.56
N PHE A 324 4.22 -15.39 -8.68
CA PHE A 324 4.23 -13.95 -8.99
C PHE A 324 5.51 -13.51 -9.73
N THR A 325 6.40 -14.43 -10.10
CA THR A 325 7.62 -14.12 -10.88
C THR A 325 7.29 -13.62 -12.29
N LEU A 326 6.08 -13.89 -12.81
CA LEU A 326 5.55 -13.38 -14.09
C LEU A 326 6.50 -13.64 -15.28
N ILE A 327 6.81 -14.91 -15.53
CA ILE A 327 7.66 -15.31 -16.67
C ILE A 327 6.97 -14.88 -17.98
N PRO A 328 7.68 -14.15 -18.88
CA PRO A 328 7.09 -13.63 -20.11
C PRO A 328 6.55 -14.75 -21.01
N THR A 329 5.35 -14.56 -21.57
CA THR A 329 4.73 -15.51 -22.51
C THR A 329 5.39 -15.51 -23.89
N SER A 330 6.21 -14.50 -24.19
CA SER A 330 6.98 -14.33 -25.44
C SER A 330 8.25 -15.20 -25.51
N LEU A 331 8.48 -16.05 -24.50
CA LEU A 331 9.71 -16.79 -24.31
C LEU A 331 9.74 -18.06 -25.19
N ASN A 332 10.75 -18.14 -26.06
CA ASN A 332 10.91 -19.22 -27.04
C ASN A 332 11.86 -20.32 -26.52
N VAL A 333 12.86 -19.95 -25.72
CA VAL A 333 13.89 -20.85 -25.20
C VAL A 333 14.09 -20.62 -23.71
N LEU A 334 13.90 -21.67 -22.92
CA LEU A 334 14.15 -21.69 -21.48
C LEU A 334 15.15 -22.80 -21.14
N ILE A 335 16.25 -22.43 -20.46
CA ILE A 335 17.25 -23.39 -19.98
C ILE A 335 17.37 -23.30 -18.46
N ILE A 336 17.00 -24.36 -17.76
CA ILE A 336 16.93 -24.42 -16.28
C ILE A 336 17.66 -25.63 -15.69
N ALA A 337 18.38 -26.40 -16.53
CA ALA A 337 19.10 -27.60 -16.12
C ALA A 337 20.07 -27.36 -14.94
N ASN A 338 20.35 -28.42 -14.18
CA ASN A 338 21.29 -28.37 -13.06
C ASN A 338 20.96 -27.29 -12.01
N ASN A 339 19.72 -27.29 -11.55
CA ASN A 339 19.25 -26.53 -10.40
C ASN A 339 18.59 -27.50 -9.39
N PRO A 340 18.75 -27.29 -8.06
CA PRO A 340 18.21 -28.17 -7.03
C PRO A 340 16.71 -27.93 -6.78
N PHE A 341 15.87 -28.10 -7.81
CA PHE A 341 14.43 -27.86 -7.70
C PHE A 341 13.76 -28.79 -6.67
N THR A 342 13.01 -28.21 -5.74
CA THR A 342 12.26 -28.92 -4.71
C THR A 342 10.88 -29.26 -5.27
N CYS A 343 10.72 -30.49 -5.77
CA CYS A 343 9.50 -30.98 -6.38
C CYS A 343 8.47 -31.35 -5.30
N THR A 344 7.82 -30.31 -4.78
CA THR A 344 6.70 -30.36 -3.84
C THR A 344 5.52 -29.55 -4.40
N CYS A 345 4.41 -29.48 -3.68
CA CYS A 345 3.23 -28.73 -4.11
C CYS A 345 3.45 -27.22 -4.22
N GLN A 346 4.54 -26.68 -3.67
CA GLN A 346 4.91 -25.28 -3.91
C GLN A 346 5.36 -25.04 -5.36
N LEU A 347 5.88 -26.06 -6.04
CA LEU A 347 6.35 -25.98 -7.43
C LEU A 347 5.29 -26.42 -8.45
N GLU A 348 4.08 -26.78 -7.99
CA GLU A 348 2.96 -27.24 -8.84
C GLU A 348 2.69 -26.27 -10.00
N TRP A 349 2.49 -24.99 -9.68
CA TRP A 349 2.19 -23.96 -10.68
C TRP A 349 3.27 -23.87 -11.77
N PHE A 350 4.55 -24.00 -11.39
CA PHE A 350 5.67 -23.89 -12.32
C PHE A 350 5.72 -25.12 -13.21
N ARG A 351 5.45 -26.30 -12.65
CA ARG A 351 5.33 -27.55 -13.41
C ARG A 351 4.20 -27.47 -14.43
N GLU A 352 3.04 -26.93 -14.06
CA GLU A 352 1.90 -26.71 -14.97
C GLU A 352 2.22 -25.67 -16.04
N LEU A 353 2.90 -24.58 -15.68
CA LEU A 353 3.36 -23.57 -16.62
C LEU A 353 4.26 -24.18 -17.71
N LEU A 354 5.20 -25.04 -17.32
CA LEU A 354 6.09 -25.73 -18.26
C LEU A 354 5.34 -26.67 -19.22
N ASP A 355 4.20 -27.24 -18.82
CA ASP A 355 3.34 -28.05 -19.71
C ASP A 355 2.53 -27.18 -20.68
N LYS A 356 2.13 -25.98 -20.25
CA LYS A 356 1.31 -25.05 -21.05
C LYS A 356 2.13 -24.25 -22.06
N MET A 357 3.41 -24.03 -21.80
CA MET A 357 4.29 -23.26 -22.67
C MET A 357 4.70 -24.05 -23.93
N ASN A 358 4.53 -23.46 -25.11
CA ASN A 358 5.08 -23.97 -26.39
C ASN A 358 6.60 -23.68 -26.55
N THR A 359 7.31 -23.55 -25.44
CA THR A 359 8.72 -23.13 -25.38
C THR A 359 9.64 -24.34 -25.56
N THR A 360 10.73 -24.19 -26.29
CA THR A 360 11.76 -25.22 -26.37
C THR A 360 12.57 -25.25 -25.08
N ILE A 361 12.41 -26.33 -24.30
CA ILE A 361 13.19 -26.55 -23.07
C ILE A 361 14.41 -27.41 -23.43
N TYR A 362 15.60 -26.82 -23.34
CA TYR A 362 16.85 -27.56 -23.55
C TYR A 362 17.22 -28.39 -22.32
N GLN A 363 17.85 -29.54 -22.54
CA GLN A 363 18.38 -30.44 -21.50
C GLN A 363 17.35 -30.93 -20.46
N ARG A 364 16.21 -31.42 -20.96
CA ARG A 364 15.12 -32.02 -20.17
C ARG A 364 15.59 -33.14 -19.22
N SER A 365 16.63 -33.89 -19.58
CA SER A 365 17.18 -34.97 -18.75
C SER A 365 18.01 -34.50 -17.55
N GLU A 366 18.52 -33.27 -17.60
CA GLU A 366 19.41 -32.69 -16.59
C GLU A 366 18.67 -31.85 -15.53
N THR A 367 17.40 -31.52 -15.77
CA THR A 367 16.56 -30.84 -14.77
C THR A 367 15.93 -31.86 -13.83
N ARG A 368 16.60 -32.10 -12.70
CA ARG A 368 16.22 -33.12 -11.69
C ARG A 368 15.71 -32.49 -10.39
N CYS A 369 14.87 -33.24 -9.70
CA CYS A 369 14.36 -32.91 -8.37
C CYS A 369 15.42 -33.15 -7.29
N SER A 370 15.55 -32.20 -6.37
CA SER A 370 16.47 -32.18 -5.23
C SER A 370 16.09 -33.22 -4.17
N SER A 371 17.02 -33.47 -3.23
CA SER A 371 16.81 -34.33 -2.06
C SER A 371 15.73 -33.86 -1.10
N THR A 372 15.35 -32.59 -1.15
CA THR A 372 14.27 -31.97 -0.35
C THR A 372 12.87 -32.24 -0.91
N SER A 373 12.77 -32.86 -2.08
CA SER A 373 11.50 -33.22 -2.74
C SER A 373 10.85 -34.42 -2.05
N PHE A 374 9.65 -34.80 -2.49
CA PHE A 374 9.02 -36.05 -2.05
C PHE A 374 9.96 -37.25 -2.22
N LYS A 375 9.92 -38.19 -1.27
CA LYS A 375 10.86 -39.34 -1.21
C LYS A 375 10.90 -40.16 -2.50
N SER A 376 9.77 -40.27 -3.22
CA SER A 376 9.65 -40.96 -4.51
C SER A 376 10.25 -40.19 -5.70
N LEU A 377 10.38 -38.87 -5.60
CA LEU A 377 10.81 -37.99 -6.70
C LEU A 377 12.28 -37.57 -6.60
N LYS A 378 13.00 -37.96 -5.55
CA LYS A 378 14.43 -37.63 -5.39
C LYS A 378 15.24 -38.12 -6.60
N ASN A 379 16.04 -37.23 -7.19
CA ASN A 379 16.86 -37.46 -8.40
C ASN A 379 16.08 -37.84 -9.67
N GLN A 380 14.75 -37.85 -9.64
CA GLN A 380 13.91 -37.98 -10.82
C GLN A 380 13.85 -36.65 -11.57
N THR A 381 13.44 -36.69 -12.84
CA THR A 381 13.28 -35.46 -13.63
C THR A 381 12.06 -34.67 -13.16
N ILE A 382 12.07 -33.35 -13.36
CA ILE A 382 10.90 -32.50 -13.01
C ILE A 382 9.61 -32.98 -13.70
N TRP A 383 9.70 -33.62 -14.87
CA TRP A 383 8.53 -34.08 -15.62
C TRP A 383 7.89 -35.34 -15.04
N SER A 384 8.61 -36.09 -14.21
CA SER A 384 8.04 -37.20 -13.43
C SER A 384 7.13 -36.71 -12.29
N PHE A 385 7.24 -35.44 -11.91
CA PHE A 385 6.34 -34.81 -10.97
C PHE A 385 5.04 -34.43 -11.68
N HIS A 386 3.98 -35.16 -11.38
CA HIS A 386 2.61 -34.86 -11.80
C HIS A 386 1.85 -34.28 -10.61
N PRO A 387 1.56 -32.96 -10.59
CA PRO A 387 0.97 -32.31 -9.43
C PRO A 387 -0.36 -32.95 -8.99
N LYS A 388 -1.17 -33.44 -9.93
CA LYS A 388 -2.45 -34.10 -9.63
C LYS A 388 -2.31 -35.36 -8.75
N ASP A 389 -1.19 -36.07 -8.84
CA ASP A 389 -0.97 -37.32 -8.10
C ASP A 389 -0.49 -37.06 -6.66
N TYR A 390 0.13 -35.89 -6.42
CA TYR A 390 0.80 -35.57 -5.16
C TYR A 390 0.17 -34.38 -4.40
N CYS A 391 -0.51 -33.47 -5.10
CA CYS A 391 -0.95 -32.16 -4.62
C CYS A 391 -2.47 -31.96 -4.64
N GLY A 392 -3.21 -33.06 -4.55
CA GLY A 392 -4.65 -33.05 -4.42
C GLY A 392 -5.13 -32.65 -3.02
N VAL A 393 -6.38 -32.18 -2.95
CA VAL A 393 -7.06 -31.99 -1.68
C VAL A 393 -7.29 -33.36 -1.05
N ASN A 394 -6.82 -33.56 0.18
CA ASN A 394 -7.01 -34.82 0.87
C ASN A 394 -8.52 -35.02 1.14
N ILE A 395 -9.15 -35.89 0.37
CA ILE A 395 -10.59 -36.18 0.44
C ILE A 395 -10.99 -36.59 1.87
N TYR A 396 -10.12 -37.30 2.58
CA TYR A 396 -10.36 -37.67 3.99
C TYR A 396 -10.45 -36.45 4.91
N LEU A 397 -9.71 -35.38 4.61
CA LEU A 397 -9.73 -34.12 5.37
C LEU A 397 -11.02 -33.32 5.10
N ILE A 398 -11.50 -33.27 3.85
CA ILE A 398 -12.80 -32.66 3.52
C ILE A 398 -13.95 -33.42 4.20
N ILE A 399 -13.94 -34.75 4.13
CA ILE A 399 -14.94 -35.61 4.78
C ILE A 399 -14.90 -35.40 6.30
N GLY A 400 -13.71 -35.35 6.90
CA GLY A 400 -13.53 -35.12 8.33
C GLY A 400 -14.07 -33.77 8.80
N VAL A 401 -13.77 -32.69 8.07
CA VAL A 401 -14.25 -31.33 8.39
C VAL A 401 -15.77 -31.24 8.22
N SER A 402 -16.32 -31.83 7.17
CA SER A 402 -17.76 -31.86 6.91
C SER A 402 -18.51 -32.63 8.01
N LEU A 403 -17.98 -33.79 8.43
CA LEU A 403 -18.54 -34.59 9.52
C LEU A 403 -18.44 -33.83 10.86
N ALA A 404 -17.33 -33.15 11.13
CA ALA A 404 -17.17 -32.34 12.33
C ALA A 404 -18.23 -31.22 12.39
N ILE A 405 -18.46 -30.50 11.29
CA ILE A 405 -19.49 -29.46 11.22
C ILE A 405 -20.89 -30.04 11.49
N VAL A 406 -21.23 -31.18 10.87
CA VAL A 406 -22.52 -31.85 11.10
C VAL A 406 -22.66 -32.30 12.56
N THR A 407 -21.61 -32.85 13.17
CA THR A 407 -21.64 -33.26 14.58
C THR A 407 -21.79 -32.06 15.52
N VAL A 408 -21.13 -30.94 15.26
CA VAL A 408 -21.25 -29.72 16.06
C VAL A 408 -22.65 -29.12 15.93
N LEU A 409 -23.23 -29.08 14.72
CA LEU A 409 -24.60 -28.62 14.50
C LEU A 409 -25.62 -29.54 15.20
N SER A 410 -25.45 -30.86 15.08
CA SER A 410 -26.30 -31.84 15.76
C SER A 410 -26.22 -31.72 17.29
N LEU A 411 -25.00 -31.58 17.84
CA LEU A 411 -24.78 -31.34 19.27
C LEU A 411 -25.39 -30.00 19.72
N SER A 412 -25.28 -28.95 18.90
CA SER A 412 -25.86 -27.64 19.20
C SER A 412 -27.39 -27.69 19.24
N VAL A 413 -28.01 -28.44 18.32
CA VAL A 413 -29.46 -28.69 18.32
C VAL A 413 -29.85 -29.52 19.55
N LEU A 414 -29.10 -30.57 19.90
CA LEU A 414 -29.34 -31.35 21.12
C LEU A 414 -29.24 -30.50 22.39
N VAL A 415 -28.23 -29.63 22.49
CA VAL A 415 -28.05 -28.68 23.60
C VAL A 415 -29.21 -27.69 23.64
N TYR A 416 -29.68 -27.19 22.50
CA TYR A 416 -30.84 -26.30 22.43
C TYR A 416 -32.13 -26.99 22.87
N LEU A 417 -32.41 -28.20 22.36
CA LEU A 417 -33.59 -28.99 22.72
C LEU A 417 -33.57 -29.39 24.21
N LYS A 418 -32.39 -29.61 24.80
CA LYS A 418 -32.20 -29.95 26.21
C LYS A 418 -31.79 -28.75 27.07
N ARG A 419 -31.93 -27.52 26.57
CA ARG A 419 -31.42 -26.30 27.22
C ARG A 419 -31.94 -26.12 28.65
N TRP A 420 -33.22 -26.39 28.89
CA TRP A 420 -33.82 -26.27 30.23
C TRP A 420 -33.26 -27.30 31.21
N TRP A 421 -33.05 -28.54 30.77
CA TRP A 421 -32.46 -29.60 31.59
C TRP A 421 -30.98 -29.33 31.89
N LEU A 422 -30.22 -28.88 30.88
CA LEU A 422 -28.82 -28.48 31.03
C LEU A 422 -28.68 -27.27 31.97
N ASN A 423 -29.51 -26.23 31.81
CA ASN A 423 -29.51 -25.07 32.70
C ASN A 423 -29.84 -25.45 34.15
N HIS A 424 -30.80 -26.36 34.36
CA HIS A 424 -31.13 -26.86 35.70
C HIS A 424 -29.96 -27.66 36.31
N LYS A 425 -29.30 -28.54 35.55
CA LYS A 425 -28.11 -29.28 36.02
C LYS A 425 -26.91 -28.36 36.27
N LEU A 426 -26.69 -27.35 35.43
CA LEU A 426 -25.68 -26.30 35.62
C LEU A 426 -25.98 -25.43 36.83
N PHE A 427 -27.25 -25.14 37.10
CA PHE A 427 -27.68 -24.45 38.32
C PHE A 427 -27.37 -25.30 39.57
N LEU A 428 -27.70 -26.60 39.55
CA LEU A 428 -27.33 -27.53 40.63
C LEU A 428 -25.81 -27.67 40.79
N LEU A 429 -25.05 -27.69 39.70
CA LEU A 429 -23.59 -27.71 39.72
C LEU A 429 -23.01 -26.41 40.31
N LYS A 430 -23.57 -25.25 39.93
CA LYS A 430 -23.19 -23.96 40.51
C LYS A 430 -23.46 -23.92 42.02
N LEU A 431 -24.60 -24.46 42.46
CA LEU A 431 -24.91 -24.61 43.89
C LEU A 431 -23.93 -25.52 44.62
N ALA A 432 -23.48 -26.62 43.98
CA ALA A 432 -22.49 -27.53 44.54
C ALA A 432 -21.07 -26.93 44.60
N ILE A 433 -20.66 -26.12 43.60
CA ILE A 433 -19.34 -25.48 43.54
C ILE A 433 -19.25 -24.25 44.45
N PHE A 434 -20.28 -23.40 44.48
CA PHE A 434 -20.32 -22.21 45.34
C PHE A 434 -20.73 -22.51 46.79
N GLY A 435 -20.97 -23.78 47.13
CA GLY A 435 -21.21 -24.20 48.50
C GLY A 435 -22.49 -23.60 49.09
N TYR A 436 -23.63 -23.77 48.39
CA TYR A 436 -24.92 -23.53 49.04
C TYR A 436 -25.18 -24.66 50.04
N GLN A 437 -24.74 -24.46 51.29
CA GLN A 437 -25.28 -25.21 52.43
C GLN A 437 -26.58 -24.51 52.84
N GLU A 438 -27.70 -25.18 52.59
CA GLU A 438 -28.97 -24.83 53.22
C GLU A 438 -28.82 -25.10 54.73
N ILE A 439 -28.45 -24.08 55.50
CA ILE A 439 -28.25 -24.20 56.95
C ILE A 439 -29.64 -24.25 57.58
N ILE A 440 -30.20 -25.46 57.68
CA ILE A 440 -31.32 -25.77 58.54
C ILE A 440 -30.78 -25.79 59.97
N GLU A 441 -31.46 -25.13 60.89
CA GLU A 441 -31.08 -25.19 62.30
C GLU A 441 -31.30 -26.61 62.83
N ASN A 442 -30.32 -27.17 63.52
CA ASN A 442 -30.36 -28.54 64.03
C ASN A 442 -31.29 -28.73 65.26
N GLN A 443 -31.94 -27.66 65.75
CA GLN A 443 -32.90 -27.75 66.85
C GLN A 443 -34.25 -28.27 66.33
N GLY A 444 -34.72 -29.35 66.93
CA GLY A 444 -35.96 -30.02 66.56
C GLY A 444 -37.17 -29.42 67.27
N HIS A 445 -38.37 -29.83 66.86
CA HIS A 445 -39.64 -29.45 67.51
C HIS A 445 -39.68 -29.68 69.04
N VAL A 446 -38.79 -30.52 69.56
CA VAL A 446 -38.71 -30.94 70.98
C VAL A 446 -37.96 -29.92 71.85
N ASP A 447 -37.20 -29.02 71.24
CA ASP A 447 -36.40 -28.02 71.97
C ASP A 447 -37.22 -26.77 72.36
N TYR A 448 -38.48 -26.70 71.92
CA TYR A 448 -39.40 -25.58 72.16
C TYR A 448 -40.57 -26.03 73.05
N GLU A 449 -41.00 -25.17 73.97
CA GLU A 449 -42.13 -25.45 74.88
C GLU A 449 -43.46 -25.54 74.11
N TYR A 450 -43.60 -24.72 73.07
CA TYR A 450 -44.76 -24.71 72.18
C TYR A 450 -44.34 -25.04 70.76
N GLN A 451 -45.10 -25.90 70.09
CA GLN A 451 -44.80 -26.29 68.71
C GLN A 451 -45.43 -25.33 67.71
N LEU A 452 -46.56 -24.73 68.08
CA LEU A 452 -47.28 -23.76 67.28
C LEU A 452 -47.95 -22.72 68.17
N ASN A 453 -47.78 -21.46 67.83
CA ASN A 453 -48.49 -20.35 68.44
C ASN A 453 -49.30 -19.61 67.38
N LEU A 454 -50.60 -19.47 67.62
CA LEU A 454 -51.54 -18.80 66.72
C LEU A 454 -51.97 -17.47 67.34
N MET A 455 -51.61 -16.38 66.66
CA MET A 455 -52.02 -15.03 67.04
C MET A 455 -53.05 -14.52 66.04
N PHE A 456 -54.21 -14.15 66.56
CA PHE A 456 -55.33 -13.65 65.78
C PHE A 456 -56.13 -12.66 66.64
N ARG A 457 -56.99 -11.90 65.98
CA ARG A 457 -57.96 -11.02 66.65
C ARG A 457 -59.20 -11.83 67.02
N GLU A 458 -59.88 -11.47 68.12
CA GLU A 458 -61.04 -12.22 68.63
C GLU A 458 -62.12 -12.47 67.56
N ASP A 459 -62.41 -11.47 66.72
CA ASP A 459 -63.38 -11.61 65.63
C ASP A 459 -62.98 -12.64 64.56
N ASP A 460 -61.69 -12.94 64.39
CA ASP A 460 -61.17 -13.91 63.41
C ASP A 460 -61.11 -15.34 63.98
N GLU A 461 -61.57 -15.55 65.23
CA GLU A 461 -61.55 -16.85 65.91
C GLU A 461 -62.41 -17.91 65.20
N TRP A 462 -63.44 -17.49 64.44
CA TRP A 462 -64.28 -18.41 63.67
C TRP A 462 -63.44 -19.28 62.72
N TRP A 463 -62.47 -18.70 62.02
CA TRP A 463 -61.63 -19.41 61.06
C TRP A 463 -60.71 -20.42 61.76
N ILE A 464 -60.25 -20.07 62.95
CA ILE A 464 -59.47 -20.98 63.80
C ILE A 464 -60.30 -22.20 64.20
N ASN A 465 -61.54 -21.97 64.62
CA ASN A 465 -62.44 -23.02 65.10
C ASN A 465 -62.94 -23.92 63.96
N ASP A 466 -63.28 -23.34 62.82
CA ASP A 466 -63.94 -24.04 61.71
C ASP A 466 -62.93 -24.63 60.70
N CYS A 467 -61.75 -24.02 60.53
CA CYS A 467 -60.76 -24.43 59.53
C CYS A 467 -59.48 -25.00 60.17
N MET A 468 -58.80 -24.22 61.01
CA MET A 468 -57.46 -24.59 61.52
C MET A 468 -57.49 -25.76 62.51
N LYS A 469 -58.41 -25.77 63.48
CA LYS A 469 -58.51 -26.84 64.49
C LYS A 469 -58.81 -28.20 63.85
N PRO A 470 -59.82 -28.35 62.95
CA PRO A 470 -60.08 -29.63 62.28
C PRO A 470 -58.89 -30.10 61.43
N PHE A 471 -58.21 -29.17 60.75
CA PHE A 471 -57.04 -29.50 59.95
C PHE A 471 -55.89 -30.06 60.78
N LEU A 472 -55.55 -29.41 61.89
CA LEU A 472 -54.46 -29.83 62.76
C LEU A 472 -54.76 -31.19 63.42
N GLN A 473 -56.00 -31.40 63.86
CA GLN A 473 -56.44 -32.70 64.41
C GLN A 473 -56.38 -33.82 63.37
N GLY A 474 -56.74 -33.54 62.11
CA GLY A 474 -56.77 -34.53 61.04
C GLY A 474 -55.40 -34.86 60.44
N ARG A 475 -54.61 -33.83 60.06
CA ARG A 475 -53.37 -33.99 59.29
C ARG A 475 -52.09 -33.87 60.12
N MET A 476 -52.13 -33.26 61.30
CA MET A 476 -50.96 -33.06 62.17
C MET A 476 -51.23 -33.38 63.65
N PRO A 477 -51.66 -34.62 63.98
CA PRO A 477 -52.01 -35.00 65.35
C PRO A 477 -50.82 -35.04 66.33
N HIS A 478 -49.59 -34.94 65.81
CA HIS A 478 -48.36 -34.92 66.61
C HIS A 478 -48.07 -33.56 67.26
N LEU A 479 -48.87 -32.53 66.95
CA LEU A 479 -48.75 -31.20 67.55
C LEU A 479 -49.59 -31.15 68.83
N GLU A 480 -48.96 -31.39 69.98
CA GLU A 480 -49.64 -31.49 71.28
C GLU A 480 -49.69 -30.14 72.03
N HIS A 481 -48.66 -29.30 71.87
CA HIS A 481 -48.53 -28.03 72.60
C HIS A 481 -48.77 -26.83 71.66
N ILE A 482 -50.03 -26.41 71.56
CA ILE A 482 -50.48 -25.29 70.71
C ILE A 482 -51.08 -24.18 71.55
N VAL A 483 -50.65 -22.94 71.32
CA VAL A 483 -51.22 -21.74 71.95
C VAL A 483 -52.26 -21.11 71.03
N TRP A 484 -53.47 -20.90 71.56
CA TRP A 484 -54.62 -20.36 70.83
C TRP A 484 -54.93 -18.93 71.27
N GLY A 485 -54.40 -17.95 70.56
CA GLY A 485 -54.65 -16.53 70.83
C GLY A 485 -54.31 -16.16 72.27
N ASP A 486 -55.05 -15.18 72.81
CA ASP A 486 -54.78 -14.65 74.16
C ASP A 486 -55.26 -15.58 75.27
N SER A 487 -56.16 -16.52 74.96
CA SER A 487 -56.67 -17.52 75.90
C SER A 487 -55.59 -18.48 76.40
N GLY A 488 -54.52 -18.66 75.62
CA GLY A 488 -53.42 -19.56 75.94
C GLY A 488 -52.24 -18.89 76.67
N LEU A 489 -52.33 -17.60 76.99
CA LEU A 489 -51.27 -16.87 77.69
C LEU A 489 -51.26 -17.21 79.19
N HIS A 490 -50.08 -17.23 79.81
CA HIS A 490 -49.93 -17.55 81.23
C HIS A 490 -50.61 -16.49 82.14
N PRO A 491 -51.59 -16.90 82.97
CA PRO A 491 -52.23 -15.97 83.91
C PRO A 491 -51.23 -15.53 84.99
N GLY A 492 -51.12 -14.22 85.21
CA GLY A 492 -50.29 -13.61 86.26
C GLY A 492 -49.00 -12.92 85.78
N SER A 493 -48.71 -12.96 84.48
CA SER A 493 -47.65 -12.15 83.86
C SER A 493 -48.22 -10.86 83.23
N PHE A 494 -47.38 -9.84 83.03
CA PHE A 494 -47.79 -8.67 82.25
C PHE A 494 -48.07 -9.09 80.81
N TYR A 495 -49.16 -8.63 80.23
CA TYR A 495 -49.66 -9.05 78.91
C TYR A 495 -48.59 -9.08 77.81
N LEU A 496 -47.80 -8.01 77.67
CA LEU A 496 -46.72 -7.97 76.67
C LEU A 496 -45.61 -8.99 76.95
N ASN A 497 -45.26 -9.22 78.22
CA ASN A 497 -44.26 -10.21 78.57
C ASN A 497 -44.76 -11.63 78.28
N ALA A 498 -46.05 -11.89 78.53
CA ALA A 498 -46.69 -13.17 78.21
C ALA A 498 -46.62 -13.46 76.71
N ILE A 499 -46.92 -12.45 75.89
CA ILE A 499 -46.87 -12.56 74.42
C ILE A 499 -45.44 -12.81 73.95
N TYR A 500 -44.46 -12.06 74.49
CA TYR A 500 -43.05 -12.23 74.11
C TYR A 500 -42.53 -13.62 74.44
N ASP A 501 -42.82 -14.12 75.64
CA ASP A 501 -42.40 -15.43 76.13
C ASP A 501 -42.94 -16.57 75.24
N VAL A 502 -44.22 -16.49 74.86
CA VAL A 502 -44.81 -17.46 73.93
C VAL A 502 -44.18 -17.36 72.54
N ILE A 503 -43.87 -16.16 72.04
CA ILE A 503 -43.18 -16.01 70.73
C ILE A 503 -41.80 -16.67 70.75
N GLU A 504 -41.03 -16.46 71.82
CA GLU A 504 -39.67 -16.96 71.96
C GLU A 504 -39.63 -18.49 72.09
N ASN A 505 -40.53 -19.04 72.92
CA ASN A 505 -40.58 -20.47 73.22
C ASN A 505 -41.44 -21.28 72.23
N SER A 506 -41.89 -20.66 71.13
CA SER A 506 -42.63 -21.33 70.06
C SER A 506 -41.74 -21.72 68.88
N PHE A 507 -41.89 -22.95 68.38
CA PHE A 507 -41.20 -23.42 67.18
C PHE A 507 -41.66 -22.63 65.93
N LYS A 508 -42.96 -22.37 65.80
CA LYS A 508 -43.55 -21.50 64.77
C LYS A 508 -44.62 -20.59 65.37
N THR A 509 -44.65 -19.36 64.88
CA THR A 509 -45.69 -18.38 65.22
C THR A 509 -46.45 -18.01 63.96
N VAL A 510 -47.76 -18.24 63.96
CA VAL A 510 -48.68 -17.94 62.86
C VAL A 510 -49.49 -16.71 63.22
N LEU A 511 -49.56 -15.73 62.31
CA LEU A 511 -50.42 -14.56 62.46
C LEU A 511 -51.48 -14.53 61.36
N LEU A 512 -52.74 -14.36 61.78
CA LEU A 512 -53.88 -14.21 60.87
C LEU A 512 -54.11 -12.73 60.55
N LEU A 513 -54.02 -12.38 59.28
CA LEU A 513 -54.22 -11.04 58.74
C LEU A 513 -55.58 -10.97 58.03
N SER A 514 -56.49 -10.20 58.62
CA SER A 514 -57.70 -9.65 58.00
C SER A 514 -57.60 -8.12 57.93
N ASN A 515 -58.40 -7.48 57.09
CA ASN A 515 -58.51 -6.02 57.00
C ASN A 515 -58.79 -5.40 58.37
N GLN A 516 -59.60 -6.09 59.16
CA GLN A 516 -59.98 -5.67 60.49
C GLN A 516 -58.90 -5.93 61.56
N SER A 517 -58.05 -6.95 61.38
CA SER A 517 -56.88 -7.19 62.24
C SER A 517 -55.80 -6.12 62.09
N VAL A 518 -55.65 -5.57 60.88
CA VAL A 518 -54.66 -4.56 60.54
C VAL A 518 -54.95 -3.21 61.22
N GLU A 519 -56.23 -2.91 61.45
CA GLU A 519 -56.66 -1.72 62.19
C GLU A 519 -56.52 -1.88 63.71
N ASP A 520 -56.44 -3.12 64.22
CA ASP A 520 -56.33 -3.37 65.66
C ASP A 520 -54.92 -3.12 66.21
N THR A 521 -54.85 -2.25 67.22
CA THR A 521 -53.57 -1.82 67.81
C THR A 521 -52.87 -2.94 68.56
N TRP A 522 -53.62 -3.83 69.22
CA TRP A 522 -53.06 -4.93 70.00
C TRP A 522 -52.51 -6.04 69.11
N PHE A 523 -53.24 -6.41 68.06
CA PHE A 523 -52.77 -7.32 67.02
C PHE A 523 -51.50 -6.80 66.34
N MET A 524 -51.49 -5.51 65.96
CA MET A 524 -50.31 -4.89 65.36
C MET A 524 -49.10 -4.86 66.31
N THR A 525 -49.32 -4.80 67.61
CA THR A 525 -48.26 -4.93 68.63
C THR A 525 -47.69 -6.36 68.65
N LYS A 526 -48.55 -7.39 68.62
CA LYS A 526 -48.15 -8.81 68.51
C LYS A 526 -47.32 -9.07 67.25
N LEU A 527 -47.79 -8.57 66.10
CA LEU A 527 -47.08 -8.68 64.84
C LEU A 527 -45.69 -8.05 64.93
N ARG A 528 -45.57 -6.84 65.50
CA ARG A 528 -44.28 -6.18 65.66
C ARG A 528 -43.30 -7.02 66.47
N MET A 529 -43.76 -7.55 67.61
CA MET A 529 -42.92 -8.38 68.49
C MET A 529 -42.47 -9.67 67.80
N ALA A 530 -43.36 -10.34 67.07
CA ALA A 530 -43.03 -11.56 66.32
C ALA A 530 -41.97 -11.30 65.25
N VAL A 531 -42.09 -10.17 64.53
CA VAL A 531 -41.17 -9.78 63.47
C VAL A 531 -39.80 -9.36 64.01
N GLU A 532 -39.78 -8.65 65.13
CA GLU A 532 -38.55 -8.26 65.82
C GLU A 532 -37.79 -9.51 66.29
N HIS A 533 -38.47 -10.44 66.97
CA HIS A 533 -37.89 -11.71 67.38
C HIS A 533 -37.36 -12.54 66.20
N MET A 534 -38.10 -12.57 65.09
CA MET A 534 -37.69 -13.25 63.86
C MET A 534 -36.41 -12.64 63.25
N ASN A 535 -36.26 -11.32 63.31
CA ASN A 535 -35.08 -10.62 62.82
C ASN A 535 -33.87 -10.83 63.75
N ASP A 536 -34.09 -10.90 65.07
CA ASP A 536 -33.04 -11.14 66.07
C ASP A 536 -32.47 -12.56 65.96
N THR A 537 -33.36 -13.56 65.90
CA THR A 537 -32.98 -14.96 65.76
C THR A 537 -32.45 -15.27 64.35
N LYS A 538 -32.80 -14.45 63.35
CA LYS A 538 -32.52 -14.69 61.93
C LYS A 538 -33.07 -16.02 61.45
N LEU A 539 -34.20 -16.45 61.99
CA LEU A 539 -34.88 -17.70 61.62
C LEU A 539 -36.26 -17.37 61.07
N GLU A 540 -36.70 -18.10 60.06
CA GLU A 540 -38.04 -18.03 59.49
C GLU A 540 -39.05 -18.76 60.39
N LYS A 541 -39.30 -18.20 61.59
CA LYS A 541 -40.24 -18.73 62.58
C LYS A 541 -41.67 -18.24 62.39
N VAL A 542 -41.85 -17.12 61.70
CA VAL A 542 -43.16 -16.46 61.53
C VAL A 542 -43.80 -16.86 60.20
N ILE A 543 -45.09 -17.20 60.24
CA ILE A 543 -45.91 -17.48 59.06
C ILE A 543 -47.08 -16.48 59.05
N LEU A 544 -47.24 -15.77 57.94
CA LEU A 544 -48.37 -14.85 57.73
C LEU A 544 -49.44 -15.55 56.91
N ILE A 545 -50.68 -15.57 57.43
CA ILE A 545 -51.85 -16.08 56.73
C ILE A 545 -52.80 -14.91 56.48
N PHE A 546 -53.10 -14.64 55.22
CA PHE A 546 -54.11 -13.67 54.82
C PHE A 546 -55.44 -14.38 54.68
N LEU A 547 -56.44 -13.96 55.45
CA LEU A 547 -57.81 -14.51 55.38
C LEU A 547 -58.58 -13.95 54.19
N GLU A 548 -58.24 -12.73 53.79
CA GLU A 548 -58.83 -12.01 52.67
C GLU A 548 -57.74 -11.23 51.92
N ASP A 549 -58.06 -10.78 50.71
CA ASP A 549 -57.17 -9.90 49.96
C ASP A 549 -57.26 -8.48 50.54
N ILE A 550 -56.14 -7.96 51.03
CA ILE A 550 -56.05 -6.65 51.69
C ILE A 550 -55.32 -5.70 50.74
N ASP A 551 -55.95 -4.57 50.43
CA ASP A 551 -55.35 -3.54 49.58
C ASP A 551 -53.96 -3.10 50.09
N ASP A 552 -53.00 -2.98 49.16
CA ASP A 552 -51.60 -2.62 49.44
C ASP A 552 -51.43 -1.32 50.22
N ASP A 553 -52.38 -0.38 50.07
CA ASP A 553 -52.39 0.91 50.77
C ASP A 553 -52.86 0.80 52.22
N HIS A 554 -53.69 -0.20 52.54
CA HIS A 554 -54.13 -0.50 53.90
C HIS A 554 -53.11 -1.36 54.65
N LEU A 555 -52.19 -2.03 53.94
CA LEU A 555 -51.16 -2.86 54.58
C LEU A 555 -50.13 -2.03 55.38
N PRO A 556 -49.87 -2.38 56.65
CA PRO A 556 -48.86 -1.72 57.46
C PRO A 556 -47.48 -1.84 56.85
N TYR A 557 -46.66 -0.79 57.00
CA TYR A 557 -45.29 -0.75 56.49
C TYR A 557 -44.46 -2.01 56.87
N LEU A 558 -44.64 -2.51 58.10
CA LEU A 558 -43.92 -3.69 58.57
C LEU A 558 -44.30 -4.96 57.78
N VAL A 559 -45.58 -5.15 57.47
CA VAL A 559 -46.07 -6.27 56.65
C VAL A 559 -45.52 -6.14 55.23
N ARG A 560 -45.61 -4.95 54.63
CA ARG A 560 -45.05 -4.67 53.30
C ARG A 560 -43.54 -4.92 53.25
N LEU A 561 -42.81 -4.57 54.30
CA LEU A 561 -41.38 -4.83 54.42
C LEU A 561 -41.07 -6.33 54.47
N LEU A 562 -41.87 -7.13 55.19
CA LEU A 562 -41.72 -8.58 55.20
C LEU A 562 -42.00 -9.21 53.84
N LEU A 563 -43.09 -8.80 53.19
CA LEU A 563 -43.47 -9.26 51.87
C LEU A 563 -42.41 -8.88 50.82
N SER A 564 -41.83 -7.67 50.92
CA SER A 564 -40.77 -7.20 50.01
C SER A 564 -39.50 -8.05 50.04
N ARG A 565 -39.28 -8.81 51.12
CA ARG A 565 -38.14 -9.74 51.25
C ARG A 565 -38.45 -11.14 50.71
N ASN A 566 -39.50 -11.27 49.89
CA ASN A 566 -39.98 -12.53 49.29
C ASN A 566 -40.18 -13.64 50.34
N LYS A 567 -40.68 -13.26 51.53
CA LYS A 567 -41.02 -14.23 52.58
C LYS A 567 -42.34 -14.93 52.22
N PRO A 568 -42.45 -16.25 52.45
CA PRO A 568 -43.66 -16.99 52.15
C PRO A 568 -44.79 -16.50 53.03
N TYR A 569 -45.85 -15.98 52.40
CA TYR A 569 -47.15 -15.78 53.00
C TYR A 569 -48.11 -16.81 52.41
N LEU A 570 -49.19 -17.08 53.12
CA LEU A 570 -50.24 -17.98 52.66
C LEU A 570 -51.53 -17.17 52.54
N LEU A 571 -52.21 -17.26 51.41
CA LEU A 571 -53.51 -16.64 51.19
C LEU A 571 -54.58 -17.72 51.28
N TRP A 572 -55.58 -17.51 52.13
CA TRP A 572 -56.74 -18.37 52.24
C TRP A 572 -57.70 -18.08 51.08
N VAL A 573 -58.27 -19.15 50.49
CA VAL A 573 -59.21 -19.06 49.37
C VAL A 573 -60.45 -19.87 49.74
N ASP A 574 -61.61 -19.20 49.85
CA ASP A 574 -62.85 -19.83 50.30
C ASP A 574 -63.51 -20.72 49.23
N ASP A 575 -63.39 -20.35 47.95
CA ASP A 575 -64.20 -20.91 46.86
C ASP A 575 -63.51 -22.01 46.02
N ASP A 576 -62.29 -22.41 46.36
CA ASP A 576 -61.48 -23.35 45.57
C ASP A 576 -60.93 -24.50 46.43
N GLU A 577 -61.55 -25.69 46.32
CA GLU A 577 -61.12 -26.90 47.06
C GLU A 577 -59.66 -27.30 46.71
N ASP A 578 -59.25 -27.16 45.44
CA ASP A 578 -57.88 -27.45 45.01
C ASP A 578 -56.90 -26.39 45.57
N GLY A 579 -57.35 -25.13 45.62
CA GLY A 579 -56.65 -24.01 46.23
C GLY A 579 -56.43 -24.20 47.74
N GLN A 580 -57.44 -24.69 48.45
CA GLN A 580 -57.34 -25.03 49.87
C GLN A 580 -56.39 -26.20 50.11
N GLU A 581 -56.43 -27.25 49.27
CA GLU A 581 -55.48 -28.35 49.42
C GLU A 581 -54.03 -27.90 49.19
N LEU A 582 -53.81 -27.01 48.22
CA LEU A 582 -52.50 -26.38 48.00
C LEU A 582 -52.06 -25.55 49.21
N PHE A 583 -52.96 -24.72 49.76
CA PHE A 583 -52.71 -23.93 50.97
C PHE A 583 -52.24 -24.83 52.12
N TRP A 584 -52.95 -25.91 52.39
CA TRP A 584 -52.63 -26.84 53.46
C TRP A 584 -51.31 -27.58 53.23
N ALA A 585 -51.01 -27.98 51.99
CA ALA A 585 -49.74 -28.59 51.63
C ALA A 585 -48.56 -27.62 51.84
N GLN A 586 -48.75 -26.33 51.50
CA GLN A 586 -47.76 -25.29 51.75
C GLN A 586 -47.57 -25.02 53.25
N PHE A 587 -48.66 -24.93 54.02
CA PHE A 587 -48.60 -24.78 55.47
C PHE A 587 -47.84 -25.93 56.14
N GLN A 588 -48.17 -27.19 55.80
CA GLN A 588 -47.48 -28.37 56.33
C GLN A 588 -45.98 -28.37 55.97
N LYS A 589 -45.63 -27.89 54.77
CA LYS A 589 -44.23 -27.76 54.36
C LYS A 589 -43.49 -26.70 55.19
N SER A 590 -44.11 -25.56 55.45
CA SER A 590 -43.55 -24.47 56.27
C SER A 590 -43.33 -24.88 57.72
N MET A 591 -44.17 -25.79 58.24
CA MET A 591 -44.06 -26.33 59.60
C MET A 591 -42.89 -27.31 59.80
N ARG A 592 -42.23 -27.84 58.76
CA ARG A 592 -41.20 -28.90 58.93
C ARG A 592 -39.88 -28.44 59.50
N ALA A 593 -39.49 -27.18 59.29
CA ALA A 593 -38.18 -26.68 59.66
C ALA A 593 -38.16 -25.15 59.80
N ASN A 594 -37.31 -24.66 60.71
CA ASN A 594 -36.92 -23.26 60.76
C ASN A 594 -35.69 -23.03 59.88
N ARG A 595 -35.86 -22.18 58.87
CA ARG A 595 -34.80 -21.85 57.91
C ARG A 595 -34.07 -20.60 58.38
N LYS A 596 -32.74 -20.59 58.29
CA LYS A 596 -31.98 -19.37 58.56
C LYS A 596 -32.24 -18.33 57.47
N MET A 597 -32.60 -17.12 57.89
CA MET A 597 -32.84 -16.00 56.99
C MET A 597 -31.54 -15.58 56.31
N ASN A 598 -31.53 -15.68 54.97
CA ASN A 598 -30.43 -15.19 54.15
C ASN A 598 -30.92 -14.01 53.30
N ASN A 599 -30.50 -12.80 53.66
CA ASN A 599 -30.88 -11.57 52.96
C ASN A 599 -29.99 -11.30 51.72
N VAL A 600 -29.06 -12.19 51.38
CA VAL A 600 -28.07 -11.99 50.30
C VAL A 600 -28.55 -12.56 48.96
N ILE A 601 -29.61 -13.37 48.97
CA ILE A 601 -30.19 -13.94 47.75
C ILE A 601 -31.47 -13.18 47.41
N PRO A 602 -31.45 -12.21 46.49
CA PRO A 602 -32.66 -11.90 45.76
C PRO A 602 -33.02 -13.16 44.95
N VAL A 603 -34.21 -13.71 45.20
CA VAL A 603 -34.73 -14.87 44.45
C VAL A 603 -34.94 -14.48 43.00
#